data_AF-A0A7I8VEW8-F1
#
_entry.id   AF-A0A7I8VEW8-F1
#
_cell.length_a   1.000
_cell.length_b   1.000
_cell.length_c   1.000
_cell.angle_alpha   90.00
_cell.angle_beta   90.00
_cell.angle_gamma   90.00
#
_symmetry.space_group_name_H-M   'P 1'
#
loop_
_entity.id
_entity.type
_entity.pdbx_description
1 polymer ?
#
loop_
_entity_poly.entity_id
_entity_poly.type
_entity_poly.pdbx_seq_one_letter_code
_entity_poly.pdbx_strand_id
1 'polypeptide(L)'
;MFIRNSNSGSSISLGAQTILSAAQLNHKVTDKDLNLLNQSGSKLQKFSINLNGIQKPESLKFLKDHPLEKLELKNFDVLYNLKDIEDFINVENLTELNLTSLSLSFKLNSSTCRRLKSLKKLNLNDTRLDDENFTILCKELPNLQNLQLKASKIKNESVLMELKKLQSLHFDNGYNSLKRLHNILIELKNFKELVLTGKSEINFDAVNRIFFESNWHLEKLIVNVKHGKWLECLSKRNLSVEKPNLKFCCLYSSQGIFLYDGKNIIKFTSDDPNKYEQIKELNDPLYVLNLAQHLKGCGDSFIVYTLQRMLDLAEKDDWDDEKLNIIWKIIFAMVDIENQDSTWILNNPYSTDYLKLINRMENYSKNDFFWIKTVESCCRILYSSSINFGFKQYYSEAMKIICKKWDLQDKVFKKYKMFRVYLRFFIAITEQLNPKNSSFYTDLGQVELCVQELLKVHELLFEKIGKDNFLDRASISETLREVRKIEQLLFNWNIQIEDEQLQNCRKSLENYFNTCVLDYLKTIEKSI
;
A
#
# COMPACT_ATOMS: atom_id res chain seq x y z
N MET A 1 20.12 12.90 14.75
CA MET A 1 19.82 14.10 13.94
C MET A 1 18.68 13.76 12.99
N PHE A 2 17.47 14.30 13.15
CA PHE A 2 16.47 14.16 12.09
C PHE A 2 16.69 15.29 11.09
N ILE A 3 17.16 15.03 9.87
CA ILE A 3 17.10 16.06 8.82
C ILE A 3 15.66 16.06 8.33
N ARG A 4 14.84 16.97 8.89
CA ARG A 4 13.54 17.32 8.35
C ARG A 4 13.72 18.51 7.42
N ASN A 5 13.40 18.35 6.14
CA ASN A 5 13.24 19.48 5.25
C ASN A 5 11.84 20.07 5.52
N SER A 6 11.81 21.29 6.05
CA SER A 6 10.57 21.97 6.51
C SER A 6 9.53 22.18 5.41
N ASN A 7 9.92 22.07 4.13
CA ASN A 7 9.04 22.38 3.00
C ASN A 7 8.48 21.15 2.26
N SER A 8 8.95 19.92 2.56
CA SER A 8 8.55 18.71 1.79
C SER A 8 7.96 17.58 2.64
N GLY A 9 7.90 17.71 3.97
CA GLY A 9 7.43 16.65 4.86
C GLY A 9 8.32 15.40 4.88
N SER A 10 9.49 15.45 4.22
CA SER A 10 10.48 14.37 4.24
C SER A 10 11.20 14.33 5.58
N SER A 11 11.27 13.16 6.20
CA SER A 11 12.05 12.92 7.41
C SER A 11 13.18 11.95 7.11
N ILE A 12 14.41 12.42 7.25
CA ILE A 12 15.60 11.57 7.29
C ILE A 12 15.85 11.24 8.76
N SER A 13 15.71 9.98 9.14
CA SER A 13 16.06 9.49 10.48
C SER A 13 17.57 9.28 10.54
N LEU A 14 18.30 10.11 11.31
CA LEU A 14 19.71 9.84 11.63
C LEU A 14 19.80 9.55 13.14
N GLY A 15 20.24 8.35 13.50
CA GLY A 15 20.70 8.04 14.85
C GLY A 15 21.99 8.81 15.15
N ALA A 16 22.13 9.39 16.35
CA ALA A 16 23.35 10.06 16.74
C ALA A 16 24.49 9.04 16.91
N GLN A 17 25.68 9.34 16.36
CA GLN A 17 26.91 8.52 16.41
C GLN A 17 26.91 7.13 15.73
N THR A 18 25.84 6.74 15.05
CA THR A 18 25.87 5.57 14.16
C THR A 18 26.29 5.97 12.75
N ILE A 19 27.35 5.35 12.23
CA ILE A 19 27.68 5.35 10.80
C ILE A 19 26.42 4.93 10.04
N LEU A 20 25.82 5.83 9.25
CA LEU A 20 24.66 5.45 8.44
C LEU A 20 25.11 4.47 7.36
N SER A 21 24.70 3.23 7.50
CA SER A 21 24.88 2.18 6.48
C SER A 21 23.67 2.07 5.55
N ALA A 22 22.54 2.70 5.87
CA ALA A 22 21.33 2.64 5.06
C ALA A 22 20.60 3.99 4.99
N ALA A 23 20.08 4.34 3.82
CA ALA A 23 19.19 5.48 3.64
C ALA A 23 18.03 5.13 2.71
N GLN A 24 16.82 5.57 3.08
CA GLN A 24 15.60 5.37 2.31
C GLN A 24 14.82 6.68 2.20
N LEU A 25 14.54 7.12 0.98
CA LEU A 25 13.91 8.40 0.68
C LEU A 25 12.68 8.17 -0.23
N ASN A 26 11.49 8.10 0.38
CA ASN A 26 10.25 7.68 -0.31
C ASN A 26 9.34 8.85 -0.75
N HIS A 27 9.68 10.09 -0.41
CA HIS A 27 8.90 11.30 -0.73
C HIS A 27 9.55 12.11 -1.85
N LYS A 28 8.98 13.27 -2.22
CA LYS A 28 9.54 14.16 -3.24
C LYS A 28 10.93 14.66 -2.82
N VAL A 29 11.96 13.91 -3.20
CA VAL A 29 13.38 14.23 -2.94
C VAL A 29 13.84 15.25 -3.97
N THR A 30 14.55 16.26 -3.49
CA THR A 30 15.20 17.26 -4.33
C THR A 30 16.72 17.06 -4.33
N ASP A 31 17.42 17.66 -5.30
CA ASP A 31 18.89 17.65 -5.35
C ASP A 31 19.51 18.21 -4.06
N LYS A 32 18.83 19.15 -3.39
CA LYS A 32 19.25 19.70 -2.11
C LYS A 32 19.27 18.66 -0.99
N ASP A 33 18.30 17.74 -0.97
CA ASP A 33 18.23 16.68 0.04
C ASP A 33 19.37 15.67 -0.15
N LEU A 34 19.73 15.37 -1.41
CA LEU A 34 20.87 14.51 -1.74
C LEU A 34 22.21 15.16 -1.36
N ASN A 35 22.36 16.47 -1.57
CA ASN A 35 23.56 17.20 -1.15
C ASN A 35 23.76 17.16 0.37
N LEU A 36 22.68 17.25 1.16
CA LEU A 36 22.76 17.10 2.62
C LEU A 36 23.18 15.69 3.03
N LEU A 37 22.70 14.66 2.31
CA LEU A 37 23.11 13.28 2.56
C LEU A 37 24.60 13.07 2.25
N ASN A 38 25.09 13.66 1.15
CA ASN A 38 26.52 13.63 0.79
C ASN A 38 27.40 14.27 1.88
N GLN A 39 26.97 15.41 2.43
CA GLN A 39 27.69 16.12 3.50
C GLN A 39 27.75 15.35 4.82
N SER A 40 26.96 14.29 5.00
CA SER A 40 26.96 13.51 6.24
C SER A 40 28.24 12.68 6.45
N GLY A 41 29.08 12.50 5.42
CA GLY A 41 30.29 11.68 5.47
C GLY A 41 30.03 10.18 5.70
N SER A 42 28.78 9.73 5.58
CA SER A 42 28.39 8.35 5.86
C SER A 42 28.70 7.41 4.69
N LYS A 43 29.22 6.21 4.97
CA LYS A 43 29.40 5.15 3.96
C LYS A 43 28.18 4.25 3.89
N LEU A 44 27.29 4.55 2.95
CA LEU A 44 26.07 3.78 2.71
C LEU A 44 26.41 2.41 2.07
N GLN A 45 25.77 1.36 2.60
CA GLN A 45 25.70 0.02 2.01
C GLN A 45 24.34 -0.21 1.33
N LYS A 46 23.28 0.48 1.78
CA LYS A 46 21.92 0.34 1.24
C LYS A 46 21.36 1.72 0.92
N PHE A 47 20.87 1.91 -0.30
CA PHE A 47 20.27 3.16 -0.71
C PHE A 47 18.97 2.89 -1.48
N SER A 48 17.87 3.52 -1.04
CA SER A 48 16.59 3.48 -1.72
C SER A 48 16.08 4.89 -1.92
N ILE A 49 15.65 5.21 -3.14
CA ILE A 49 15.04 6.50 -3.44
C ILE A 49 13.91 6.36 -4.46
N ASN A 50 12.82 7.08 -4.21
CA ASN A 50 11.81 7.36 -5.21
C ASN A 50 12.13 8.69 -5.88
N LEU A 51 12.37 8.66 -7.19
CA LEU A 51 12.95 9.77 -7.94
C LEU A 51 11.90 10.70 -8.55
N ASN A 52 10.67 10.65 -8.05
CA ASN A 52 9.59 11.60 -8.29
C ASN A 52 9.99 13.03 -7.87
N GLY A 53 10.78 13.72 -8.69
CA GLY A 53 11.28 15.08 -8.44
C GLY A 53 12.74 15.33 -8.79
N ILE A 54 13.53 14.29 -9.09
CA ILE A 54 14.94 14.45 -9.48
C ILE A 54 15.01 14.59 -10.99
N GLN A 55 15.49 15.74 -11.45
CA GLN A 55 15.57 16.05 -12.88
C GLN A 55 16.87 15.57 -13.51
N LYS A 56 17.89 15.25 -12.70
CA LYS A 56 19.28 15.08 -13.15
C LYS A 56 19.96 13.89 -12.46
N PRO A 57 20.43 12.87 -13.21
CA PRO A 57 21.21 11.76 -12.67
C PRO A 57 22.49 12.20 -11.95
N GLU A 58 23.05 13.36 -12.30
CA GLU A 58 24.27 13.89 -11.70
C GLU A 58 24.17 14.07 -10.19
N SER A 59 22.97 14.32 -9.66
CA SER A 59 22.73 14.46 -8.23
C SER A 59 22.99 13.17 -7.44
N LEU A 60 23.06 12.02 -8.12
CA LEU A 60 23.40 10.74 -7.52
C LEU A 60 24.90 10.45 -7.52
N LYS A 61 25.76 11.29 -8.15
CA LYS A 61 27.21 11.05 -8.27
C LYS A 61 27.94 10.86 -6.96
N PHE A 62 27.41 11.40 -5.86
CA PHE A 62 27.99 11.19 -4.55
C PHE A 62 28.02 9.71 -4.14
N LEU A 63 27.09 8.88 -4.66
CA LEU A 63 27.02 7.45 -4.37
C LEU A 63 28.22 6.65 -4.91
N LYS A 64 29.06 7.24 -5.77
CA LYS A 64 30.22 6.57 -6.37
C LYS A 64 31.25 6.11 -5.34
N ASP A 65 31.36 6.87 -4.25
CA ASP A 65 32.31 6.60 -3.17
C ASP A 65 31.70 5.70 -2.06
N HIS A 66 30.46 5.25 -2.25
CA HIS A 66 29.75 4.42 -1.29
C HIS A 66 29.87 2.93 -1.65
N PRO A 67 30.20 2.05 -0.69
CA PRO A 67 30.28 0.61 -0.90
C PRO A 67 28.88 -0.03 -0.91
N LEU A 68 28.05 0.36 -1.89
CA LEU A 68 26.66 -0.10 -1.96
C LEU A 68 26.59 -1.60 -2.25
N GLU A 69 25.86 -2.31 -1.40
CA GLU A 69 25.43 -3.70 -1.58
C GLU A 69 24.01 -3.78 -2.13
N LYS A 70 23.17 -2.77 -1.83
CA LYS A 70 21.77 -2.70 -2.26
C LYS A 70 21.43 -1.32 -2.78
N LEU A 71 20.86 -1.28 -3.98
CA LEU A 71 20.38 -0.05 -4.60
C LEU A 71 18.96 -0.21 -5.11
N GLU A 72 18.09 0.72 -4.75
CA GLU A 72 16.72 0.81 -5.21
C GLU A 72 16.43 2.20 -5.76
N LEU A 73 16.22 2.28 -7.07
CA LEU A 73 15.82 3.49 -7.78
C LEU A 73 14.43 3.26 -8.36
N LYS A 74 13.44 4.04 -7.92
CA LYS A 74 12.05 3.94 -8.40
C LYS A 74 11.63 5.18 -9.17
N ASN A 75 10.81 4.98 -10.19
CA ASN A 75 10.16 6.05 -10.98
C ASN A 75 11.18 7.07 -11.49
N PHE A 76 12.20 6.59 -12.18
CA PHE A 76 13.25 7.45 -12.70
C PHE A 76 13.20 7.52 -14.22
N ASP A 77 12.37 8.43 -14.70
CA ASP A 77 12.12 8.61 -16.14
C ASP A 77 13.35 9.07 -16.93
N VAL A 78 14.42 9.51 -16.24
CA VAL A 78 15.64 10.03 -16.86
C VAL A 78 16.69 8.92 -17.11
N LEU A 79 16.54 7.72 -16.53
CA LEU A 79 17.42 6.59 -16.86
C LEU A 79 16.95 5.92 -18.15
N TYR A 80 17.78 6.04 -19.18
CA TYR A 80 17.56 5.39 -20.47
C TYR A 80 18.44 4.15 -20.64
N ASN A 81 19.53 4.03 -19.88
CA ASN A 81 20.44 2.91 -19.96
C ASN A 81 21.00 2.53 -18.58
N LEU A 82 21.25 1.24 -18.37
CA LEU A 82 21.99 0.77 -17.20
C LEU A 82 23.39 1.41 -17.09
N LYS A 83 24.01 1.77 -18.21
CA LYS A 83 25.30 2.47 -18.23
C LYS A 83 25.26 3.79 -17.46
N ASP A 84 24.12 4.50 -17.51
CA ASP A 84 23.96 5.79 -16.82
C ASP A 84 24.18 5.62 -15.30
N ILE A 85 23.87 4.44 -14.75
CA ILE A 85 24.10 4.09 -13.34
C ILE A 85 25.60 4.05 -13.00
N GLU A 86 26.45 3.59 -13.93
CA GLU A 86 27.90 3.51 -13.72
C GLU A 86 28.56 4.89 -13.58
N ASP A 87 27.92 5.93 -14.12
CA ASP A 87 28.43 7.30 -14.01
C ASP A 87 28.36 7.82 -12.57
N PHE A 88 27.50 7.23 -11.74
CA PHE A 88 27.24 7.71 -10.37
C PHE A 88 27.34 6.67 -9.25
N ILE A 89 27.50 5.36 -9.53
CA ILE A 89 27.80 4.35 -8.50
C ILE A 89 28.94 3.41 -8.88
N ASN A 90 29.59 2.83 -7.86
CA ASN A 90 30.38 1.62 -8.05
C ASN A 90 29.50 0.37 -7.98
N VAL A 91 29.36 -0.34 -9.10
CA VAL A 91 28.45 -1.49 -9.26
C VAL A 91 29.01 -2.83 -8.76
N GLU A 92 30.31 -2.92 -8.49
CA GLU A 92 31.00 -4.21 -8.29
C GLU A 92 30.57 -4.96 -7.03
N ASN A 93 30.13 -4.21 -6.00
CA ASN A 93 29.67 -4.75 -4.72
C ASN A 93 28.16 -4.97 -4.65
N LEU A 94 27.40 -4.57 -5.69
CA LEU A 94 25.94 -4.70 -5.65
C LEU A 94 25.53 -6.16 -5.65
N THR A 95 24.76 -6.53 -4.63
CA THR A 95 24.12 -7.84 -4.49
C THR A 95 22.63 -7.77 -4.82
N GLU A 96 22.00 -6.61 -4.63
CA GLU A 96 20.60 -6.37 -4.95
C GLU A 96 20.44 -5.04 -5.71
N LEU A 97 19.75 -5.09 -6.85
CA LEU A 97 19.45 -3.93 -7.68
C LEU A 97 17.96 -3.93 -8.02
N ASN A 98 17.28 -2.86 -7.63
CA ASN A 98 15.88 -2.63 -7.96
C ASN A 98 15.74 -1.37 -8.82
N LEU A 99 15.29 -1.57 -10.05
CA LEU A 99 15.01 -0.55 -11.04
C LEU A 99 13.56 -0.71 -11.53
N THR A 100 12.61 -0.58 -10.61
CA THR A 100 11.18 -0.68 -10.93
C THR A 100 10.68 0.62 -11.55
N SER A 101 9.79 0.51 -12.54
CA SER A 101 9.16 1.65 -13.24
C SER A 101 10.18 2.60 -13.87
N LEU A 102 11.16 2.06 -14.59
CA LEU A 102 12.01 2.86 -15.46
C LEU A 102 11.33 3.12 -16.81
N SER A 103 11.82 4.14 -17.52
CA SER A 103 11.32 4.55 -18.82
C SER A 103 11.18 3.37 -19.82
N LEU A 104 10.19 3.47 -20.72
CA LEU A 104 9.84 2.47 -21.72
C LEU A 104 10.98 2.11 -22.71
N SER A 105 12.07 2.87 -22.71
CA SER A 105 13.23 2.70 -23.59
C SER A 105 14.50 2.24 -22.87
N PHE A 106 14.40 1.77 -21.62
CA PHE A 106 15.56 1.29 -20.85
C PHE A 106 16.34 0.19 -21.58
N LYS A 107 17.63 0.43 -21.83
CA LYS A 107 18.54 -0.53 -22.45
C LYS A 107 19.54 -1.11 -21.44
N LEU A 108 19.78 -2.41 -21.55
CA LEU A 108 20.86 -3.10 -20.85
C LEU A 108 22.11 -3.07 -21.73
N ASN A 109 23.25 -2.73 -21.12
CA ASN A 109 24.55 -2.81 -21.76
C ASN A 109 25.33 -4.01 -21.23
N SER A 110 25.83 -4.87 -22.13
CA SER A 110 26.67 -6.03 -21.78
C SER A 110 27.91 -5.65 -20.97
N SER A 111 28.57 -4.52 -21.26
CA SER A 111 29.76 -4.10 -20.50
C SER A 111 29.44 -3.82 -19.04
N THR A 112 28.31 -3.15 -18.78
CA THR A 112 27.85 -2.82 -17.44
C THR A 112 27.36 -4.06 -16.70
N CYS A 113 26.61 -4.94 -17.37
CA CYS A 113 26.16 -6.20 -16.78
C CYS A 113 27.34 -7.06 -16.32
N ARG A 114 28.42 -7.14 -17.11
CA ARG A 114 29.64 -7.89 -16.74
C ARG A 114 30.36 -7.37 -15.48
N ARG A 115 30.11 -6.12 -15.08
CA ARG A 115 30.66 -5.54 -13.84
C ARG A 115 29.82 -5.86 -12.61
N LEU A 116 28.53 -6.19 -12.78
CA LEU A 116 27.61 -6.60 -11.72
C LEU A 116 27.84 -8.07 -11.28
N LYS A 117 29.10 -8.45 -11.06
CA LYS A 117 29.52 -9.85 -10.80
C LYS A 117 28.93 -10.43 -9.52
N SER A 118 28.66 -9.57 -8.54
CA SER A 118 28.14 -9.92 -7.22
C SER A 118 26.60 -9.95 -7.16
N LEU A 119 25.92 -9.56 -8.25
CA LEU A 119 24.49 -9.35 -8.25
C LEU A 119 23.74 -10.69 -8.15
N LYS A 120 22.89 -10.79 -7.14
CA LYS A 120 22.06 -11.97 -6.84
C LYS A 120 20.58 -11.68 -7.04
N LYS A 121 20.14 -10.44 -6.82
CA LYS A 121 18.73 -10.06 -6.97
C LYS A 121 18.59 -8.88 -7.92
N LEU A 122 17.74 -9.03 -8.90
CA LEU A 122 17.42 -8.00 -9.87
C LEU A 122 15.91 -7.86 -10.01
N ASN A 123 15.41 -6.65 -9.79
CA ASN A 123 14.02 -6.30 -10.03
C ASN A 123 13.94 -5.22 -11.11
N LEU A 124 13.31 -5.57 -12.23
CA LEU A 124 13.02 -4.69 -13.38
C LEU A 124 11.51 -4.66 -13.66
N ASN A 125 10.68 -4.82 -12.62
CA ASN A 125 9.22 -4.74 -12.78
C ASN A 125 8.82 -3.41 -13.40
N ASP A 126 7.81 -3.45 -14.25
CA ASP A 126 7.27 -2.29 -14.97
C ASP A 126 8.34 -1.58 -15.84
N THR A 127 9.43 -2.28 -16.16
CA THR A 127 10.42 -1.88 -17.17
C THR A 127 10.19 -2.68 -18.43
N ARG A 128 10.08 -2.00 -19.58
CA ARG A 128 9.84 -2.66 -20.86
C ARG A 128 11.14 -3.27 -21.41
N LEU A 129 11.32 -4.56 -21.19
CA LEU A 129 12.39 -5.33 -21.81
C LEU A 129 11.93 -6.01 -23.11
N ASP A 130 12.82 -6.01 -24.11
CA ASP A 130 12.73 -6.83 -25.32
C ASP A 130 13.64 -8.07 -25.21
N ASP A 131 13.59 -8.94 -26.22
CA ASP A 131 14.35 -10.19 -26.27
C ASP A 131 15.88 -9.97 -26.29
N GLU A 132 16.35 -8.88 -26.88
CA GLU A 132 17.78 -8.55 -26.95
C GLU A 132 18.31 -8.22 -25.56
N ASN A 133 17.65 -7.29 -24.86
CA ASN A 133 18.01 -6.93 -23.49
C ASN A 133 17.89 -8.13 -22.54
N PHE A 134 16.85 -8.94 -22.69
CA PHE A 134 16.68 -10.14 -21.87
C PHE A 134 17.78 -11.18 -22.11
N THR A 135 18.25 -11.33 -23.36
CA THR A 135 19.38 -12.20 -23.69
C THR A 135 20.66 -11.70 -23.05
N ILE A 136 20.93 -10.38 -23.11
CA ILE A 136 22.09 -9.77 -22.45
C ILE A 136 22.02 -10.01 -20.94
N LEU A 137 20.86 -9.78 -20.31
CA LEU A 137 20.63 -10.01 -18.88
C LEU A 137 21.02 -11.45 -18.50
N CYS A 138 20.47 -12.44 -19.20
CA CYS A 138 20.66 -13.84 -18.84
C CYS A 138 22.10 -14.32 -19.04
N LYS A 139 22.77 -13.86 -20.11
CA LYS A 139 24.16 -14.26 -20.40
C LYS A 139 25.19 -13.59 -19.50
N GLU A 140 24.97 -12.32 -19.16
CA GLU A 140 25.98 -11.50 -18.48
C GLU A 140 25.79 -11.47 -16.95
N LEU A 141 24.65 -11.95 -16.43
CA LEU A 141 24.37 -12.05 -14.99
C LEU A 141 24.12 -13.50 -14.52
N PRO A 142 25.06 -14.44 -14.75
CA PRO A 142 24.87 -15.87 -14.44
C PRO A 142 24.75 -16.18 -12.94
N ASN A 143 25.02 -15.20 -12.07
CA ASN A 143 24.94 -15.33 -10.62
C ASN A 143 23.57 -14.98 -10.02
N LEU A 144 22.61 -14.54 -10.84
CA LEU A 144 21.27 -14.20 -10.35
C LEU A 144 20.59 -15.39 -9.69
N GLN A 145 19.99 -15.13 -8.54
CA GLN A 145 19.19 -16.03 -7.73
C GLN A 145 17.71 -15.60 -7.74
N ASN A 146 17.45 -14.29 -7.83
CA ASN A 146 16.09 -13.76 -7.87
C ASN A 146 15.97 -12.77 -9.02
N LEU A 147 14.99 -12.99 -9.89
CA LEU A 147 14.70 -12.13 -11.03
C LEU A 147 13.22 -11.77 -11.05
N GLN A 148 12.92 -10.48 -11.10
CA GLN A 148 11.56 -9.97 -11.23
C GLN A 148 11.42 -9.13 -12.50
N LEU A 149 10.55 -9.58 -13.41
CA LEU A 149 10.30 -9.01 -14.72
C LEU A 149 8.78 -8.95 -14.98
N LYS A 150 8.12 -7.95 -14.41
CA LYS A 150 6.71 -7.67 -14.69
C LYS A 150 6.57 -6.72 -15.89
N ALA A 151 5.59 -6.98 -16.77
CA ALA A 151 5.25 -6.15 -17.93
C ALA A 151 6.32 -6.07 -19.04
N SER A 152 7.04 -7.17 -19.28
CA SER A 152 8.02 -7.29 -20.37
C SER A 152 7.42 -8.00 -21.59
N LYS A 153 8.01 -7.81 -22.79
CA LYS A 153 7.56 -8.44 -24.04
C LYS A 153 8.61 -9.45 -24.55
N ILE A 154 8.90 -10.45 -23.74
CA ILE A 154 9.96 -11.43 -23.99
C ILE A 154 9.36 -12.61 -24.76
N LYS A 155 9.74 -12.86 -26.01
CA LYS A 155 9.27 -14.02 -26.77
C LYS A 155 10.20 -15.23 -26.61
N ASN A 156 11.49 -15.01 -26.35
CA ASN A 156 12.47 -16.09 -26.23
C ASN A 156 12.85 -16.37 -24.78
N GLU A 157 12.06 -17.18 -24.09
CA GLU A 157 12.32 -17.57 -22.70
C GLU A 157 13.49 -18.55 -22.55
N SER A 158 13.94 -19.22 -23.62
CA SER A 158 14.97 -20.28 -23.55
C SER A 158 16.30 -19.84 -22.97
N VAL A 159 16.61 -18.55 -23.06
CA VAL A 159 17.83 -17.96 -22.48
C VAL A 159 17.84 -17.98 -20.94
N LEU A 160 16.71 -18.21 -20.28
CA LEU A 160 16.65 -18.43 -18.83
C LEU A 160 17.52 -19.61 -18.36
N MET A 161 17.80 -20.58 -19.22
CA MET A 161 18.69 -21.72 -18.91
C MET A 161 20.14 -21.28 -18.61
N GLU A 162 20.53 -20.08 -19.01
CA GLU A 162 21.84 -19.50 -18.65
C GLU A 162 21.91 -19.15 -17.16
N LEU A 163 20.77 -18.90 -16.51
CA LEU A 163 20.68 -18.53 -15.09
C LEU A 163 20.63 -19.77 -14.18
N LYS A 164 21.69 -20.60 -14.21
CA LYS A 164 21.75 -21.89 -13.48
C LYS A 164 21.61 -21.78 -11.94
N LYS A 165 21.81 -20.58 -11.38
CA LYS A 165 21.68 -20.27 -9.95
C LYS A 165 20.31 -19.68 -9.59
N LEU A 166 19.41 -19.51 -10.56
CA LEU A 166 18.10 -18.91 -10.35
C LEU A 166 17.26 -19.78 -9.40
N GLN A 167 16.76 -19.15 -8.34
CA GLN A 167 15.91 -19.74 -7.32
C GLN A 167 14.48 -19.22 -7.40
N SER A 168 14.30 -17.96 -7.81
CA SER A 168 13.00 -17.30 -7.88
C SER A 168 12.86 -16.52 -9.17
N LEU A 169 11.75 -16.72 -9.87
CA LEU A 169 11.38 -15.96 -11.06
C LEU A 169 9.96 -15.40 -10.89
N HIS A 170 9.84 -14.09 -10.92
CA HIS A 170 8.56 -13.40 -11.05
C HIS A 170 8.48 -12.86 -12.47
N PHE A 171 7.56 -13.37 -13.27
CA PHE A 171 7.55 -13.15 -14.71
C PHE A 171 6.11 -12.91 -15.17
N ASP A 172 5.88 -11.74 -15.76
CA ASP A 172 4.62 -11.39 -16.41
C ASP A 172 4.96 -10.92 -17.81
N ASN A 173 4.85 -11.87 -18.73
CA ASN A 173 5.09 -11.65 -20.13
C ASN A 173 3.77 -11.84 -20.84
N GLY A 174 3.22 -10.73 -21.33
CA GLY A 174 1.90 -10.57 -21.96
C GLY A 174 1.54 -11.51 -23.12
N TYR A 175 2.29 -12.60 -23.37
CA TYR A 175 2.18 -13.47 -24.53
C TYR A 175 2.36 -14.98 -24.23
N ASN A 176 1.64 -15.76 -25.03
CA ASN A 176 1.37 -17.22 -24.96
C ASN A 176 2.56 -18.21 -25.10
N SER A 177 3.79 -17.90 -24.68
CA SER A 177 4.95 -18.81 -24.90
C SER A 177 5.34 -19.72 -23.71
N LEU A 178 4.48 -19.87 -22.70
CA LEU A 178 4.77 -20.71 -21.52
C LEU A 178 4.89 -22.22 -21.80
N LYS A 179 4.59 -22.68 -23.03
CA LYS A 179 4.85 -24.08 -23.43
C LYS A 179 6.32 -24.47 -23.27
N ARG A 180 7.25 -23.52 -23.41
CA ARG A 180 8.69 -23.77 -23.28
C ARG A 180 9.20 -23.60 -21.85
N LEU A 181 8.51 -22.81 -21.03
CA LEU A 181 8.91 -22.54 -19.65
C LEU A 181 9.04 -23.84 -18.84
N HIS A 182 8.11 -24.78 -18.98
CA HIS A 182 8.21 -26.09 -18.33
C HIS A 182 9.57 -26.78 -18.54
N ASN A 183 10.04 -26.87 -19.80
CA ASN A 183 11.30 -27.54 -20.11
C ASN A 183 12.50 -26.79 -19.50
N ILE A 184 12.44 -25.46 -19.50
CA ILE A 184 13.46 -24.61 -18.90
C ILE A 184 13.52 -24.85 -17.38
N LEU A 185 12.37 -24.90 -16.71
CA LEU A 185 12.28 -25.06 -15.27
C LEU A 185 12.80 -26.43 -14.79
N ILE A 186 12.67 -27.49 -15.61
CA ILE A 186 13.29 -28.80 -15.32
C ILE A 186 14.82 -28.70 -15.21
N GLU A 187 15.44 -27.88 -16.06
CA GLU A 187 16.91 -27.74 -16.09
C GLU A 187 17.43 -26.89 -14.91
N LEU A 188 16.59 -26.04 -14.32
CA LEU A 188 16.95 -25.16 -13.21
C LEU A 188 16.83 -25.88 -11.86
N LYS A 189 17.81 -26.73 -11.53
CA LYS A 189 17.81 -27.58 -10.32
C LYS A 189 17.64 -26.84 -8.98
N ASN A 190 18.01 -25.56 -8.92
CA ASN A 190 17.93 -24.73 -7.71
C ASN A 190 16.62 -23.95 -7.60
N PHE A 191 15.72 -24.10 -8.56
CA PHE A 191 14.53 -23.28 -8.70
C PHE A 191 13.43 -23.67 -7.72
N LYS A 192 12.93 -22.67 -6.98
CA LYS A 192 12.06 -22.83 -5.81
C LYS A 192 10.78 -22.00 -5.90
N GLU A 193 10.80 -20.86 -6.57
CA GLU A 193 9.65 -19.96 -6.61
C GLU A 193 9.34 -19.48 -8.04
N LEU A 194 8.10 -19.70 -8.46
CA LEU A 194 7.56 -19.21 -9.72
C LEU A 194 6.32 -18.35 -9.47
N VAL A 195 6.35 -17.12 -9.96
CA VAL A 195 5.20 -16.21 -9.92
C VAL A 195 4.90 -15.73 -11.33
N LEU A 196 3.72 -16.07 -11.83
CA LEU A 196 3.21 -15.76 -13.15
C LEU A 196 1.88 -15.01 -13.05
N THR A 197 1.93 -13.73 -12.68
CA THR A 197 0.75 -12.91 -12.29
C THR A 197 0.29 -11.95 -13.39
N GLY A 198 0.32 -12.41 -14.64
CA GLY A 198 0.10 -11.55 -15.79
C GLY A 198 -1.33 -11.29 -16.22
N LYS A 199 -1.51 -10.22 -17.01
CA LYS A 199 -2.76 -9.99 -17.77
C LYS A 199 -2.93 -11.03 -18.88
N SER A 200 -1.82 -11.56 -19.38
CA SER A 200 -1.85 -12.66 -20.33
C SER A 200 -2.10 -13.97 -19.63
N GLU A 201 -3.32 -14.40 -19.84
CA GLU A 201 -3.83 -15.74 -19.70
C GLU A 201 -2.85 -16.86 -20.05
N ILE A 202 -2.54 -17.69 -19.06
CA ILE A 202 -1.68 -18.85 -19.23
C ILE A 202 -2.49 -20.03 -19.76
N ASN A 203 -1.97 -20.69 -20.81
CA ASN A 203 -2.60 -21.89 -21.36
C ASN A 203 -2.55 -23.04 -20.33
N PHE A 204 -3.70 -23.68 -20.13
CA PHE A 204 -3.92 -24.92 -19.38
C PHE A 204 -2.81 -25.96 -19.52
N ASP A 205 -2.36 -26.26 -20.74
CA ASP A 205 -1.33 -27.28 -20.97
C ASP A 205 -0.02 -26.93 -20.27
N ALA A 206 0.33 -25.64 -20.23
CA ALA A 206 1.54 -25.18 -19.56
C ALA A 206 1.42 -25.34 -18.04
N VAL A 207 0.30 -24.92 -17.44
CA VAL A 207 0.07 -25.06 -15.98
C VAL A 207 0.05 -26.54 -15.58
N ASN A 208 -0.59 -27.41 -16.38
CA ASN A 208 -0.60 -28.84 -16.09
C ASN A 208 0.78 -29.47 -16.19
N ARG A 209 1.59 -29.09 -17.19
CA ARG A 209 2.97 -29.55 -17.27
C ARG A 209 3.77 -29.09 -16.06
N ILE A 210 3.65 -27.80 -15.71
CA ILE A 210 4.29 -27.17 -14.55
C ILE A 210 3.87 -27.85 -13.23
N PHE A 211 2.59 -28.18 -13.08
CA PHE A 211 2.07 -28.71 -11.82
C PHE A 211 2.20 -30.23 -11.72
N PHE A 212 1.80 -30.99 -12.76
CA PHE A 212 1.69 -32.44 -12.72
C PHE A 212 2.92 -33.17 -13.26
N GLU A 213 3.42 -32.78 -14.43
CA GLU A 213 4.51 -33.50 -15.13
C GLU A 213 5.90 -33.23 -14.54
N SER A 214 5.94 -32.29 -13.61
CA SER A 214 7.16 -31.70 -13.09
C SER A 214 7.61 -32.34 -11.77
N ASN A 215 8.78 -32.96 -11.79
CA ASN A 215 9.50 -33.47 -10.61
C ASN A 215 10.36 -32.36 -9.99
N TRP A 216 9.73 -31.29 -9.48
CA TRP A 216 10.45 -30.10 -9.08
C TRP A 216 10.66 -29.96 -7.57
N HIS A 217 11.73 -29.24 -7.22
CA HIS A 217 11.98 -28.69 -5.89
C HIS A 217 11.21 -27.37 -5.66
N LEU A 218 10.14 -27.13 -6.44
CA LEU A 218 9.37 -25.90 -6.36
C LEU A 218 8.66 -25.85 -5.00
N GLU A 219 8.99 -24.82 -4.23
CA GLU A 219 8.40 -24.55 -2.92
C GLU A 219 7.19 -23.63 -3.04
N LYS A 220 7.15 -22.75 -4.05
CA LYS A 220 6.11 -21.75 -4.24
C LYS A 220 5.72 -21.58 -5.71
N LEU A 221 4.43 -21.65 -6.00
CA LEU A 221 3.84 -21.44 -7.31
C LEU A 221 2.67 -20.44 -7.23
N ILE A 222 2.74 -19.38 -8.02
CA ILE A 222 1.63 -18.44 -8.16
C ILE A 222 1.35 -18.23 -9.64
N VAL A 223 0.12 -18.45 -10.10
CA VAL A 223 -0.22 -18.40 -11.54
C VAL A 223 -1.58 -17.77 -11.75
N ASN A 224 -1.70 -16.91 -12.76
CA ASN A 224 -3.00 -16.45 -13.27
C ASN A 224 -3.43 -17.28 -14.49
N VAL A 225 -4.52 -18.03 -14.37
CA VAL A 225 -4.98 -19.05 -15.34
C VAL A 225 -6.26 -18.60 -16.04
N LYS A 226 -6.34 -18.82 -17.36
CA LYS A 226 -7.54 -18.54 -18.15
C LYS A 226 -8.61 -19.62 -17.98
N HIS A 227 -9.84 -19.18 -17.66
CA HIS A 227 -11.10 -19.92 -17.73
C HIS A 227 -11.20 -21.27 -17.00
N GLY A 228 -12.36 -21.48 -16.39
CA GLY A 228 -12.73 -22.57 -15.47
C GLY A 228 -12.57 -24.03 -15.89
N LYS A 229 -12.27 -24.34 -17.14
CA LYS A 229 -12.23 -25.75 -17.59
C LYS A 229 -11.14 -26.55 -16.87
N TRP A 230 -10.03 -25.92 -16.51
CA TRP A 230 -9.00 -26.53 -15.65
C TRP A 230 -9.54 -26.90 -14.28
N LEU A 231 -10.35 -26.01 -13.71
CA LEU A 231 -10.84 -26.08 -12.35
C LEU A 231 -11.92 -27.16 -12.21
N GLU A 232 -12.75 -27.31 -13.24
CA GLU A 232 -13.61 -28.48 -13.36
C GLU A 232 -12.82 -29.79 -13.51
N CYS A 233 -11.71 -29.79 -14.24
CA CYS A 233 -10.88 -30.99 -14.37
C CYS A 233 -10.18 -31.35 -13.06
N LEU A 234 -9.71 -30.37 -12.29
CA LEU A 234 -9.13 -30.63 -10.98
C LEU A 234 -10.16 -31.12 -9.97
N SER A 235 -11.30 -30.44 -9.88
CA SER A 235 -12.35 -30.79 -8.93
C SER A 235 -12.93 -32.17 -9.22
N LYS A 236 -13.03 -32.56 -10.50
CA LYS A 236 -13.50 -33.89 -10.92
C LYS A 236 -12.47 -35.00 -10.70
N ARG A 237 -11.17 -34.69 -10.66
CA ARG A 237 -10.11 -35.70 -10.61
C ARG A 237 -9.71 -36.17 -9.21
N ASN A 238 -10.31 -35.67 -8.12
CA ASN A 238 -9.93 -36.02 -6.73
C ASN A 238 -8.40 -36.14 -6.59
N LEU A 239 -7.69 -35.09 -6.98
CA LEU A 239 -6.24 -35.14 -7.11
C LEU A 239 -5.60 -35.02 -5.72
N SER A 240 -5.49 -36.15 -5.02
CA SER A 240 -4.52 -36.35 -3.94
C SER A 240 -3.13 -36.52 -4.55
N VAL A 241 -2.64 -35.50 -5.26
CA VAL A 241 -1.26 -35.50 -5.74
C VAL A 241 -0.45 -34.83 -4.65
N GLU A 242 0.19 -35.64 -3.81
CA GLU A 242 1.18 -35.14 -2.86
C GLU A 242 2.36 -34.56 -3.66
N LYS A 243 2.59 -33.26 -3.48
CA LYS A 243 3.78 -32.56 -3.97
C LYS A 243 4.62 -32.21 -2.75
N PRO A 244 5.53 -33.10 -2.32
CA PRO A 244 6.16 -33.01 -1.00
C PRO A 244 6.98 -31.74 -0.78
N ASN A 245 7.41 -31.08 -1.86
CA ASN A 245 8.18 -29.84 -1.78
C ASN A 245 7.30 -28.57 -1.92
N LEU A 246 6.09 -28.67 -2.48
CA LEU A 246 5.26 -27.50 -2.79
C LEU A 246 4.53 -27.04 -1.54
N LYS A 247 5.08 -26.01 -0.89
CA LYS A 247 4.55 -25.42 0.34
C LYS A 247 3.41 -24.45 0.08
N PHE A 248 3.41 -23.81 -1.09
CA PHE A 248 2.39 -22.82 -1.45
C PHE A 248 2.07 -22.89 -2.94
N CYS A 249 0.80 -23.10 -3.28
CA CYS A 249 0.30 -22.87 -4.64
C CYS A 249 -0.92 -21.96 -4.58
N CYS A 250 -0.89 -20.84 -5.30
CA CYS A 250 -2.05 -19.98 -5.47
C CYS A 250 -2.33 -19.76 -6.95
N LEU A 251 -3.56 -20.04 -7.36
CA LEU A 251 -3.95 -20.01 -8.76
C LEU A 251 -5.17 -19.12 -8.92
N TYR A 252 -4.97 -18.03 -9.66
CA TYR A 252 -6.00 -17.03 -9.93
C TYR A 252 -6.74 -17.41 -11.21
N SER A 253 -8.04 -17.18 -11.22
CA SER A 253 -8.86 -17.29 -12.43
C SER A 253 -10.03 -16.32 -12.35
N SER A 254 -10.70 -16.10 -13.47
CA SER A 254 -11.98 -15.36 -13.48
C SER A 254 -13.09 -16.02 -12.68
N GLN A 255 -12.93 -17.28 -12.26
CA GLN A 255 -13.91 -18.02 -11.44
C GLN A 255 -13.55 -18.04 -9.95
N GLY A 256 -12.45 -17.40 -9.54
CA GLY A 256 -11.98 -17.40 -8.15
C GLY A 256 -10.55 -17.91 -8.00
N ILE A 257 -10.18 -18.16 -6.74
CA ILE A 257 -8.82 -18.44 -6.29
C ILE A 257 -8.74 -19.88 -5.82
N PHE A 258 -7.64 -20.55 -6.17
CA PHE A 258 -7.42 -21.94 -5.82
C PHE A 258 -6.12 -22.05 -5.05
N LEU A 259 -6.22 -22.63 -3.86
CA LEU A 259 -5.12 -22.75 -2.92
C LEU A 259 -4.77 -24.21 -2.71
N TYR A 260 -3.50 -24.56 -2.83
CA TYR A 260 -3.01 -25.89 -2.49
C TYR A 260 -2.35 -25.90 -1.12
N ASP A 261 -2.95 -26.60 -0.17
CA ASP A 261 -2.50 -26.68 1.23
C ASP A 261 -1.45 -27.79 1.47
N GLY A 262 -0.92 -28.41 0.41
CA GLY A 262 -0.03 -29.57 0.47
C GLY A 262 -0.75 -30.91 0.28
N LYS A 263 -2.08 -30.96 0.39
CA LYS A 263 -2.88 -32.18 0.21
C LYS A 263 -4.08 -31.98 -0.71
N ASN A 264 -4.76 -30.85 -0.57
CA ASN A 264 -6.01 -30.52 -1.24
C ASN A 264 -5.89 -29.19 -1.99
N ILE A 265 -6.71 -29.06 -3.04
CA ILE A 265 -6.93 -27.79 -3.71
C ILE A 265 -8.25 -27.21 -3.19
N ILE A 266 -8.16 -26.14 -2.42
CA ILE A 266 -9.30 -25.40 -1.87
C ILE A 266 -9.73 -24.34 -2.90
N LYS A 267 -10.99 -24.38 -3.33
CA LYS A 267 -11.58 -23.45 -4.28
C LYS A 267 -12.33 -22.35 -3.53
N PHE A 268 -11.91 -21.10 -3.72
CA PHE A 268 -12.59 -19.91 -3.25
C PHE A 268 -13.25 -19.20 -4.43
N THR A 269 -14.58 -19.16 -4.46
CA THR A 269 -15.35 -18.44 -5.48
C THR A 269 -16.09 -17.26 -4.86
N SER A 270 -16.23 -16.18 -5.62
CA SER A 270 -17.08 -15.04 -5.24
C SER A 270 -18.47 -15.45 -4.80
N ASP A 271 -19.00 -16.52 -5.40
CA ASP A 271 -20.41 -16.91 -5.31
C ASP A 271 -20.73 -17.82 -4.12
N ASP A 272 -19.73 -18.23 -3.32
CA ASP A 272 -19.94 -19.13 -2.18
C ASP A 272 -19.26 -18.59 -0.90
N PRO A 273 -19.96 -17.70 -0.17
CA PRO A 273 -19.43 -17.08 1.05
C PRO A 273 -19.07 -18.09 2.13
N ASN A 274 -19.77 -19.24 2.16
CA ASN A 274 -19.57 -20.27 3.17
C ASN A 274 -18.23 -20.99 3.00
N LYS A 275 -17.66 -21.01 1.79
CA LYS A 275 -16.31 -21.55 1.58
C LYS A 275 -15.21 -20.63 2.13
N TYR A 276 -15.50 -19.36 2.42
CA TYR A 276 -14.54 -18.51 3.11
C TYR A 276 -14.35 -18.89 4.58
N GLU A 277 -15.29 -19.62 5.19
CA GLU A 277 -15.06 -20.27 6.50
C GLU A 277 -13.86 -21.23 6.45
N GLN A 278 -13.57 -21.86 5.31
CA GLN A 278 -12.41 -22.75 5.16
C GLN A 278 -11.07 -22.00 5.25
N ILE A 279 -11.06 -20.67 5.05
CA ILE A 279 -9.88 -19.85 5.36
C ILE A 279 -9.57 -19.91 6.86
N LYS A 280 -10.59 -20.04 7.73
CA LYS A 280 -10.39 -20.19 9.17
C LYS A 280 -9.68 -21.49 9.53
N GLU A 281 -9.71 -22.49 8.66
CA GLU A 281 -9.00 -23.75 8.85
C GLU A 281 -7.51 -23.64 8.46
N LEU A 282 -7.11 -22.58 7.74
CA LEU A 282 -5.71 -22.30 7.45
C LEU A 282 -5.00 -21.90 8.75
N ASN A 283 -4.12 -22.77 9.23
CA ASN A 283 -3.38 -22.57 10.48
C ASN A 283 -1.95 -22.07 10.28
N ASP A 284 -1.48 -21.89 9.05
CA ASP A 284 -0.12 -21.40 8.76
C ASP A 284 -0.14 -19.87 8.52
N PRO A 285 0.41 -19.07 9.46
CA PRO A 285 0.60 -17.62 9.31
C PRO A 285 1.22 -17.20 7.98
N LEU A 286 2.24 -17.92 7.52
CA LEU A 286 2.96 -17.59 6.30
C LEU A 286 2.09 -17.84 5.07
N TYR A 287 1.23 -18.86 5.14
CA TYR A 287 0.28 -19.18 4.09
C TYR A 287 -0.79 -18.09 3.96
N VAL A 288 -1.38 -17.65 5.08
CA VAL A 288 -2.37 -16.57 5.09
C VAL A 288 -1.73 -15.23 4.69
N LEU A 289 -0.49 -14.96 5.11
CA LEU A 289 0.26 -13.77 4.71
C LEU A 289 0.56 -13.72 3.21
N ASN A 290 1.02 -14.84 2.64
CA ASN A 290 1.26 -14.95 1.20
C ASN A 290 -0.05 -14.80 0.42
N LEU A 291 -1.14 -15.38 0.91
CA LEU A 291 -2.47 -15.20 0.34
C LEU A 291 -2.85 -13.71 0.33
N ALA A 292 -2.66 -13.05 1.48
CA ALA A 292 -3.05 -11.67 1.69
C ALA A 292 -2.30 -10.68 0.79
N GLN A 293 -1.00 -10.91 0.58
CA GLN A 293 -0.16 -10.11 -0.33
C GLN A 293 -0.62 -10.16 -1.79
N HIS A 294 -1.39 -11.18 -2.17
CA HIS A 294 -1.84 -11.39 -3.54
C HIS A 294 -3.37 -11.26 -3.67
N LEU A 295 -4.04 -10.63 -2.69
CA LEU A 295 -5.48 -10.38 -2.70
C LEU A 295 -5.94 -9.33 -3.71
N LYS A 296 -5.02 -8.69 -4.43
CA LYS A 296 -5.36 -7.62 -5.37
C LYS A 296 -6.24 -8.16 -6.51
N GLY A 297 -7.51 -7.75 -6.55
CA GLY A 297 -8.51 -8.20 -7.53
C GLY A 297 -9.37 -9.40 -7.07
N CYS A 298 -9.30 -9.78 -5.79
CA CYS A 298 -10.17 -10.80 -5.21
C CYS A 298 -11.49 -10.16 -4.73
N GLY A 299 -12.58 -10.93 -4.68
CA GLY A 299 -13.85 -10.43 -4.13
C GLY A 299 -13.74 -10.04 -2.66
N ASP A 300 -14.44 -8.98 -2.27
CA ASP A 300 -14.27 -8.28 -0.98
C ASP A 300 -14.44 -9.17 0.24
N SER A 301 -15.36 -10.15 0.17
CA SER A 301 -15.56 -11.15 1.21
C SER A 301 -14.27 -11.95 1.47
N PHE A 302 -13.60 -12.42 0.41
CA PHE A 302 -12.37 -13.18 0.53
C PHE A 302 -11.30 -12.40 1.29
N ILE A 303 -11.22 -11.10 1.03
CA ILE A 303 -10.25 -10.23 1.66
C ILE A 303 -10.56 -10.05 3.14
N VAL A 304 -11.81 -9.75 3.48
CA VAL A 304 -12.25 -9.60 4.88
C VAL A 304 -11.98 -10.86 5.67
N TYR A 305 -12.35 -12.04 5.15
CA TYR A 305 -12.11 -13.31 5.85
C TYR A 305 -10.61 -13.63 5.97
N THR A 306 -9.80 -13.31 4.95
CA THR A 306 -8.34 -13.49 5.02
C THR A 306 -7.74 -12.59 6.08
N LEU A 307 -8.08 -11.30 6.10
CA LEU A 307 -7.62 -10.36 7.11
C LEU A 307 -8.10 -10.76 8.51
N GLN A 308 -9.35 -11.22 8.63
CA GLN A 308 -9.90 -11.67 9.90
C GLN A 308 -9.11 -12.85 10.45
N ARG A 309 -8.74 -13.80 9.59
CA ARG A 309 -7.92 -14.93 9.96
C ARG A 309 -6.48 -14.54 10.29
N MET A 310 -5.89 -13.60 9.57
CA MET A 310 -4.57 -13.06 9.91
C MET A 310 -4.56 -12.46 11.31
N LEU A 311 -5.62 -11.72 11.66
CA LEU A 311 -5.76 -11.22 13.03
C LEU A 311 -5.88 -12.36 14.01
N ASP A 312 -6.77 -13.33 13.80
CA ASP A 312 -6.92 -14.48 14.69
C ASP A 312 -5.58 -15.22 14.94
N LEU A 313 -4.77 -15.40 13.89
CA LEU A 313 -3.44 -15.99 13.98
C LEU A 313 -2.44 -15.07 14.68
N ALA A 314 -2.51 -13.76 14.44
CA ALA A 314 -1.68 -12.77 15.13
C ALA A 314 -1.97 -12.74 16.65
N GLU A 315 -3.24 -12.90 17.06
CA GLU A 315 -3.61 -12.98 18.49
C GLU A 315 -3.07 -14.24 19.14
N LYS A 316 -3.08 -15.36 18.40
CA LYS A 316 -2.67 -16.67 18.91
C LYS A 316 -1.16 -16.84 18.98
N ASP A 317 -0.44 -16.35 17.96
CA ASP A 317 0.99 -16.64 17.75
C ASP A 317 1.91 -15.46 18.10
N ASP A 318 1.40 -14.42 18.79
CA ASP A 318 2.13 -13.21 19.21
C ASP A 318 2.99 -12.62 18.07
N TRP A 319 2.33 -12.24 16.97
CA TRP A 319 3.03 -11.72 15.81
C TRP A 319 3.80 -10.44 16.11
N ASP A 320 5.03 -10.36 15.59
CA ASP A 320 5.87 -9.17 15.69
C ASP A 320 5.34 -7.97 14.86
N ASP A 321 5.92 -6.80 15.12
CA ASP A 321 5.58 -5.53 14.45
C ASP A 321 5.77 -5.61 12.92
N GLU A 322 6.69 -6.45 12.41
CA GLU A 322 6.92 -6.58 10.96
C GLU A 322 5.76 -7.30 10.27
N LYS A 323 5.29 -8.40 10.86
CA LYS A 323 4.12 -9.14 10.36
C LYS A 323 2.84 -8.33 10.48
N LEU A 324 2.63 -7.63 11.60
CA LEU A 324 1.50 -6.71 11.77
C LEU A 324 1.54 -5.55 10.76
N ASN A 325 2.73 -5.05 10.43
CA ASN A 325 2.90 -4.02 9.40
C ASN A 325 2.52 -4.51 7.99
N ILE A 326 2.62 -5.81 7.70
CA ILE A 326 2.13 -6.36 6.43
C ILE A 326 0.60 -6.32 6.38
N ILE A 327 -0.09 -6.68 7.47
CA ILE A 327 -1.55 -6.54 7.59
C ILE A 327 -1.93 -5.07 7.32
N TRP A 328 -1.23 -4.13 7.96
CA TRP A 328 -1.45 -2.70 7.73
C TRP A 328 -1.25 -2.31 6.27
N LYS A 329 -0.15 -2.71 5.64
CA LYS A 329 0.11 -2.40 4.22
C LYS A 329 -0.96 -2.96 3.29
N ILE A 330 -1.51 -4.13 3.57
CA ILE A 330 -2.59 -4.73 2.77
C ILE A 330 -3.86 -3.90 2.92
N ILE A 331 -4.26 -3.59 4.15
CA ILE A 331 -5.44 -2.77 4.43
C ILE A 331 -5.30 -1.37 3.81
N PHE A 332 -4.14 -0.73 3.96
CA PHE A 332 -3.87 0.56 3.33
C PHE A 332 -3.87 0.46 1.80
N ALA A 333 -3.25 -0.58 1.22
CA ALA A 333 -3.26 -0.78 -0.22
C ALA A 333 -4.69 -0.95 -0.74
N MET A 334 -5.58 -1.64 -0.02
CA MET A 334 -6.98 -1.73 -0.40
C MET A 334 -7.66 -0.36 -0.38
N VAL A 335 -7.53 0.35 0.75
CA VAL A 335 -8.11 1.68 0.93
C VAL A 335 -7.56 2.70 -0.09
N ASP A 336 -6.29 2.58 -0.50
CA ASP A 336 -5.66 3.45 -1.50
C ASP A 336 -5.98 3.05 -2.96
N ILE A 337 -6.10 1.76 -3.28
CA ILE A 337 -6.37 1.26 -4.65
C ILE A 337 -7.79 1.66 -5.12
N GLU A 338 -8.73 1.88 -4.20
CA GLU A 338 -10.15 2.12 -4.50
C GLU A 338 -10.59 3.58 -4.33
N ASN A 339 -9.66 4.50 -4.10
CA ASN A 339 -9.87 5.97 -4.07
C ASN A 339 -10.33 6.58 -5.42
N GLN A 340 -10.71 5.78 -6.42
CA GLN A 340 -11.37 6.27 -7.65
C GLN A 340 -12.91 6.16 -7.60
N ASP A 341 -13.48 5.38 -6.68
CA ASP A 341 -14.94 5.35 -6.43
C ASP A 341 -15.24 4.92 -5.00
N SER A 342 -15.26 5.90 -4.10
CA SER A 342 -15.47 5.72 -2.67
C SER A 342 -16.87 5.28 -2.24
N THR A 343 -17.82 5.21 -3.18
CA THR A 343 -19.17 4.72 -2.88
C THR A 343 -19.18 3.21 -2.59
N TRP A 344 -18.10 2.50 -2.96
CA TRP A 344 -18.01 1.04 -2.88
C TRP A 344 -17.90 0.46 -1.45
N ILE A 345 -17.10 1.04 -0.54
CA ILE A 345 -17.00 0.55 0.87
C ILE A 345 -18.38 0.54 1.54
N LEU A 346 -19.29 1.38 1.07
CA LEU A 346 -20.54 1.73 1.72
C LEU A 346 -21.73 0.98 1.14
N ASN A 347 -21.60 0.51 -0.11
CA ASN A 347 -22.50 -0.48 -0.70
C ASN A 347 -22.00 -1.91 -0.46
N ASN A 348 -20.87 -2.08 0.22
CA ASN A 348 -20.30 -3.37 0.55
C ASN A 348 -21.10 -4.04 1.69
N PRO A 349 -21.70 -5.23 1.47
CA PRO A 349 -22.42 -5.96 2.52
C PRO A 349 -21.52 -6.35 3.70
N TYR A 350 -20.19 -6.25 3.57
CA TYR A 350 -19.20 -6.58 4.61
C TYR A 350 -18.65 -5.35 5.37
N SER A 351 -19.21 -4.15 5.18
CA SER A 351 -18.77 -2.92 5.86
C SER A 351 -18.73 -3.04 7.39
N THR A 352 -19.69 -3.76 7.99
CA THR A 352 -19.69 -4.05 9.44
C THR A 352 -18.48 -4.88 9.87
N ASP A 353 -18.08 -5.86 9.04
CA ASP A 353 -16.95 -6.74 9.35
C ASP A 353 -15.61 -6.03 9.17
N TYR A 354 -15.49 -5.11 8.20
CA TYR A 354 -14.36 -4.19 8.12
C TYR A 354 -14.20 -3.34 9.38
N LEU A 355 -15.30 -2.83 9.94
CA LEU A 355 -15.25 -2.04 11.17
C LEU A 355 -14.92 -2.87 12.40
N LYS A 356 -15.43 -4.12 12.49
CA LYS A 356 -14.99 -5.08 13.52
C LYS A 356 -13.49 -5.37 13.40
N LEU A 357 -12.98 -5.50 12.17
CA LEU A 357 -11.56 -5.72 11.89
C LEU A 357 -10.72 -4.53 12.37
N ILE A 358 -11.13 -3.30 12.03
CA ILE A 358 -10.48 -2.05 12.48
C ILE A 358 -10.48 -1.96 14.01
N ASN A 359 -11.59 -2.31 14.66
CA ASN A 359 -11.71 -2.30 16.11
C ASN A 359 -10.82 -3.37 16.78
N ARG A 360 -10.75 -4.59 16.24
CA ARG A 360 -9.84 -5.63 16.74
C ARG A 360 -8.37 -5.22 16.61
N MET A 361 -8.00 -4.59 15.50
CA MET A 361 -6.64 -4.07 15.28
C MET A 361 -6.25 -2.94 16.24
N GLU A 362 -7.22 -2.22 16.82
CA GLU A 362 -6.96 -1.20 17.84
C GLU A 362 -6.15 -1.75 19.02
N ASN A 363 -6.38 -3.02 19.37
CA ASN A 363 -5.72 -3.69 20.47
C ASN A 363 -4.26 -4.06 20.18
N TYR A 364 -3.84 -4.10 18.91
CA TYR A 364 -2.50 -4.53 18.48
C TYR A 364 -1.57 -3.39 18.09
N SER A 365 -2.11 -2.22 17.74
CA SER A 365 -1.30 -1.08 17.30
C SER A 365 -0.67 -0.34 18.48
N LYS A 366 0.58 -0.69 18.83
CA LYS A 366 1.47 0.18 19.63
C LYS A 366 1.94 1.43 18.85
N ASN A 367 1.73 1.44 17.52
CA ASN A 367 2.21 2.49 16.63
C ASN A 367 1.08 3.46 16.23
N ASP A 368 0.94 4.53 17.02
CA ASP A 368 -0.08 5.58 16.83
C ASP A 368 -0.10 6.20 15.41
N PHE A 369 0.99 6.13 14.65
CA PHE A 369 1.05 6.70 13.30
C PHE A 369 0.12 5.96 12.33
N PHE A 370 0.09 4.62 12.38
CA PHE A 370 -0.77 3.82 11.51
C PHE A 370 -2.23 4.00 11.87
N TRP A 371 -2.55 4.10 13.16
CA TRP A 371 -3.91 4.36 13.62
C TRP A 371 -4.41 5.73 13.11
N ILE A 372 -3.63 6.81 13.26
CA ILE A 372 -4.02 8.14 12.76
C ILE A 372 -4.27 8.11 11.24
N LYS A 373 -3.42 7.39 10.49
CA LYS A 373 -3.60 7.22 9.05
C LYS A 373 -4.85 6.41 8.69
N THR A 374 -5.17 5.41 9.49
CA THR A 374 -6.36 4.57 9.30
C THR A 374 -7.62 5.37 9.55
N VAL A 375 -7.66 6.15 10.63
CA VAL A 375 -8.75 7.08 10.92
C VAL A 375 -8.86 8.14 9.83
N GLU A 376 -7.75 8.74 9.39
CA GLU A 376 -7.74 9.71 8.29
C GLU A 376 -8.33 9.11 7.00
N SER A 377 -7.95 7.88 6.66
CA SER A 377 -8.49 7.19 5.48
C SER A 377 -9.96 6.78 5.66
N CYS A 378 -10.38 6.31 6.84
CA CYS A 378 -11.79 6.02 7.14
C CYS A 378 -12.65 7.28 7.04
N CYS A 379 -12.17 8.41 7.57
CA CYS A 379 -12.83 9.71 7.44
C CYS A 379 -12.93 10.16 5.98
N ARG A 380 -11.91 9.89 5.15
CA ARG A 380 -11.96 10.18 3.71
C ARG A 380 -12.99 9.33 3.00
N ILE A 381 -13.04 8.03 3.30
CA ILE A 381 -14.04 7.11 2.75
C ILE A 381 -15.45 7.59 3.10
N LEU A 382 -15.69 7.96 4.36
CA LEU A 382 -16.97 8.52 4.82
C LEU A 382 -17.31 9.87 4.15
N TYR A 383 -16.30 10.68 3.78
CA TYR A 383 -16.49 11.97 3.12
C TYR A 383 -16.93 11.85 1.67
N SER A 384 -16.34 10.92 0.92
CA SER A 384 -16.48 10.85 -0.53
C SER A 384 -17.75 10.09 -0.97
N SER A 385 -18.56 9.65 -0.02
CA SER A 385 -19.84 9.03 -0.28
C SER A 385 -21.03 9.92 0.01
N SER A 386 -21.97 9.97 -0.93
CA SER A 386 -23.31 10.47 -0.71
C SER A 386 -23.99 9.65 0.40
N ILE A 387 -24.44 10.31 1.46
CA ILE A 387 -24.98 9.72 2.68
C ILE A 387 -26.17 8.81 2.36
N ASN A 388 -26.07 7.51 2.69
CA ASN A 388 -27.22 6.59 2.71
C ASN A 388 -27.59 6.26 4.17
N PHE A 389 -28.88 6.14 4.48
CA PHE A 389 -29.43 6.29 5.85
C PHE A 389 -29.00 5.27 6.94
N GLY A 390 -28.18 4.26 6.61
CA GLY A 390 -27.67 3.25 7.57
C GLY A 390 -26.49 3.70 8.45
N PHE A 391 -25.93 4.90 8.27
CA PHE A 391 -24.60 5.27 8.79
C PHE A 391 -24.55 5.86 10.21
N LYS A 392 -25.68 6.06 10.89
CA LYS A 392 -25.74 6.66 12.24
C LYS A 392 -24.94 5.88 13.29
N GLN A 393 -24.99 4.54 13.25
CA GLN A 393 -24.29 3.69 14.21
C GLN A 393 -22.77 3.71 14.01
N TYR A 394 -22.32 3.71 12.75
CA TYR A 394 -20.90 3.70 12.41
C TYR A 394 -20.21 5.03 12.70
N TYR A 395 -20.91 6.14 12.44
CA TYR A 395 -20.47 7.47 12.80
C TYR A 395 -20.28 7.61 14.32
N SER A 396 -21.29 7.22 15.09
CA SER A 396 -21.25 7.30 16.55
C SER A 396 -20.13 6.43 17.14
N GLU A 397 -19.93 5.21 16.64
CA GLU A 397 -18.86 4.33 17.11
C GLU A 397 -17.45 4.83 16.74
N ALA A 398 -17.25 5.32 15.51
CA ALA A 398 -15.97 5.91 15.11
C ALA A 398 -15.61 7.12 15.99
N MET A 399 -16.58 7.98 16.29
CA MET A 399 -16.37 9.14 17.16
C MET A 399 -16.13 8.75 18.62
N LYS A 400 -16.85 7.76 19.17
CA LYS A 400 -16.57 7.21 20.51
C LYS A 400 -15.15 6.68 20.62
N ILE A 401 -14.65 5.98 19.60
CA ILE A 401 -13.28 5.44 19.55
C ILE A 401 -12.25 6.58 19.50
N ILE A 402 -12.46 7.59 18.65
CA ILE A 402 -11.58 8.77 18.55
C ILE A 402 -11.52 9.50 19.91
N CYS A 403 -12.66 9.73 20.56
CA CYS A 403 -12.74 10.37 21.87
C CYS A 403 -12.05 9.56 22.96
N LYS A 404 -12.24 8.23 22.99
CA LYS A 404 -11.63 7.34 23.99
C LYS A 404 -10.10 7.31 23.90
N LYS A 405 -9.52 7.34 22.69
CA LYS A 405 -8.05 7.39 22.50
C LYS A 405 -7.48 8.78 22.76
N TRP A 406 -8.25 9.84 22.52
CA TRP A 406 -7.85 11.20 22.89
C TRP A 406 -7.55 11.32 24.38
N ASP A 407 -8.33 10.64 25.21
CA ASP A 407 -8.13 10.58 26.66
C ASP A 407 -6.91 9.76 27.10
N LEU A 408 -6.35 8.94 26.21
CA LEU A 408 -5.19 8.08 26.48
C LEU A 408 -3.87 8.65 25.93
N GLN A 409 -3.88 9.82 25.27
CA GLN A 409 -2.69 10.38 24.60
C GLN A 409 -2.11 11.60 25.32
N ASP A 410 -1.02 11.39 26.05
CA ASP A 410 -0.33 12.42 26.85
C ASP A 410 0.51 13.43 26.04
N LYS A 411 0.66 13.29 24.72
CA LYS A 411 1.57 14.15 23.93
C LYS A 411 0.82 15.15 23.04
N VAL A 412 1.09 16.44 23.26
CA VAL A 412 0.55 17.62 22.55
C VAL A 412 0.56 17.48 21.02
N PHE A 413 1.65 17.00 20.44
CA PHE A 413 1.78 16.79 18.99
C PHE A 413 0.76 15.77 18.42
N LYS A 414 0.30 14.82 19.24
CA LYS A 414 -0.67 13.80 18.85
C LYS A 414 -2.11 14.35 18.89
N LYS A 415 -2.43 15.16 19.91
CA LYS A 415 -3.69 15.92 20.01
C LYS A 415 -3.89 16.83 18.79
N TYR A 416 -2.83 17.51 18.32
CA TYR A 416 -2.90 18.34 17.12
C TYR A 416 -3.26 17.58 15.83
N LYS A 417 -2.63 16.42 15.57
CA LYS A 417 -2.92 15.62 14.37
C LYS A 417 -4.37 15.14 14.37
N MET A 418 -4.88 14.71 15.52
CA MET A 418 -6.28 14.32 15.63
C MET A 418 -7.23 15.52 15.46
N PHE A 419 -6.89 16.71 15.99
CA PHE A 419 -7.66 17.93 15.75
C PHE A 419 -7.75 18.27 14.25
N ARG A 420 -6.66 18.09 13.50
CA ARG A 420 -6.66 18.31 12.05
C ARG A 420 -7.53 17.32 11.30
N VAL A 421 -7.51 16.04 11.70
CA VAL A 421 -8.40 15.02 11.12
C VAL A 421 -9.86 15.40 11.40
N TYR A 422 -10.16 15.85 12.61
CA TYR A 422 -11.48 16.36 12.99
C TYR A 422 -11.92 17.56 12.14
N LEU A 423 -11.07 18.58 11.97
CA LEU A 423 -11.40 19.76 11.17
C LEU A 423 -11.66 19.43 9.70
N ARG A 424 -10.87 18.54 9.11
CA ARG A 424 -11.09 18.07 7.74
C ARG A 424 -12.38 17.30 7.60
N PHE A 425 -12.72 16.51 8.60
CA PHE A 425 -13.98 15.79 8.66
C PHE A 425 -15.18 16.75 8.82
N PHE A 426 -15.02 17.83 9.58
CA PHE A 426 -16.03 18.87 9.70
C PHE A 426 -16.26 19.60 8.38
N ILE A 427 -15.18 20.05 7.71
CA ILE A 427 -15.23 20.65 6.37
C ILE A 427 -15.98 19.75 5.40
N ALA A 428 -15.63 18.47 5.42
CA ALA A 428 -16.24 17.44 4.60
C ALA A 428 -17.76 17.37 4.75
N ILE A 429 -18.24 17.39 6.00
CA ILE A 429 -19.68 17.38 6.31
C ILE A 429 -20.33 18.70 5.86
N THR A 430 -19.71 19.85 6.13
CA THR A 430 -20.24 21.16 5.71
C THR A 430 -20.33 21.29 4.19
N GLU A 431 -19.39 20.72 3.43
CA GLU A 431 -19.42 20.69 1.96
C GLU A 431 -20.56 19.83 1.41
N GLN A 432 -20.76 18.64 2.00
CA GLN A 432 -21.87 17.75 1.64
C GLN A 432 -23.21 18.45 1.87
N LEU A 433 -23.39 19.03 3.07
CA LEU A 433 -24.60 19.74 3.52
C LEU A 433 -24.93 21.02 2.73
N ASN A 434 -24.11 21.39 1.73
CA ASN A 434 -24.38 22.53 0.86
C ASN A 434 -25.66 22.33 0.03
N PRO A 435 -26.63 23.24 0.09
CA PRO A 435 -27.90 23.17 -0.65
C PRO A 435 -27.75 23.06 -2.16
N LYS A 436 -26.62 23.49 -2.74
CA LYS A 436 -26.33 23.34 -4.17
C LYS A 436 -26.05 21.89 -4.59
N ASN A 437 -25.84 20.98 -3.63
CA ASN A 437 -25.66 19.54 -3.82
C ASN A 437 -26.96 18.74 -3.50
N SER A 438 -28.13 19.39 -3.61
CA SER A 438 -29.44 19.02 -3.00
C SER A 438 -30.16 17.76 -3.48
N SER A 439 -29.62 16.95 -4.40
CA SER A 439 -30.31 15.72 -4.83
C SER A 439 -30.35 14.60 -3.77
N PHE A 440 -29.86 14.84 -2.54
CA PHE A 440 -29.57 13.78 -1.57
C PHE A 440 -30.28 13.91 -0.21
N TYR A 441 -31.08 14.95 0.03
CA TYR A 441 -31.71 15.16 1.35
C TYR A 441 -33.18 14.73 1.34
N THR A 442 -33.48 13.57 1.94
CA THR A 442 -34.87 13.17 2.22
C THR A 442 -35.26 13.29 3.69
N ASP A 443 -34.31 13.54 4.61
CA ASP A 443 -34.58 13.70 6.05
C ASP A 443 -33.62 14.72 6.69
N LEU A 444 -34.11 15.95 6.79
CA LEU A 444 -33.39 17.11 7.34
C LEU A 444 -33.17 17.02 8.86
N GLY A 445 -33.99 16.24 9.59
CA GLY A 445 -33.82 16.03 11.03
C GLY A 445 -32.52 15.28 11.37
N GLN A 446 -31.98 14.50 10.43
CA GLN A 446 -30.71 13.80 10.64
C GLN A 446 -29.49 14.67 10.42
N VAL A 447 -29.59 15.67 9.54
CA VAL A 447 -28.56 16.70 9.38
C VAL A 447 -28.38 17.46 10.69
N GLU A 448 -29.49 17.84 11.32
CA GLU A 448 -29.48 18.52 12.61
C GLU A 448 -28.83 17.68 13.71
N LEU A 449 -29.17 16.40 13.81
CA LEU A 449 -28.56 15.48 14.78
C LEU A 449 -27.05 15.30 14.58
N CYS A 450 -26.59 15.17 13.34
CA CYS A 450 -25.16 15.08 13.03
C CYS A 450 -24.42 16.35 13.42
N VAL A 451 -25.01 17.53 13.15
CA VAL A 451 -24.48 18.82 13.58
C VAL A 451 -24.41 18.90 15.10
N GLN A 452 -25.46 18.50 15.82
CA GLN A 452 -25.48 18.51 17.29
C GLN A 452 -24.43 17.57 17.91
N GLU A 453 -24.24 16.37 17.37
CA GLU A 453 -23.21 15.44 17.86
C GLU A 453 -21.78 15.94 17.54
N LEU A 454 -21.56 16.54 16.38
CA LEU A 454 -20.29 17.24 16.07
C LEU A 454 -20.00 18.35 17.08
N LEU A 455 -21.01 19.18 17.38
CA LEU A 455 -20.88 20.27 18.34
C LEU A 455 -20.50 19.74 19.73
N LYS A 456 -21.16 18.69 20.22
CA LYS A 456 -20.83 18.04 21.50
C LYS A 456 -19.41 17.48 21.54
N VAL A 457 -18.97 16.77 20.49
CA VAL A 457 -17.60 16.27 20.39
C VAL A 457 -16.62 17.44 20.42
N HIS A 458 -16.93 18.52 19.70
CA HIS A 458 -16.02 19.65 19.67
C HIS A 458 -15.94 20.38 20.99
N GLU A 459 -17.05 20.61 21.68
CA GLU A 459 -17.07 21.21 23.02
C GLU A 459 -16.19 20.39 23.97
N LEU A 460 -16.31 19.06 23.95
CA LEU A 460 -15.46 18.15 24.72
C LEU A 460 -13.97 18.24 24.31
N LEU A 461 -13.67 18.36 23.02
CA LEU A 461 -12.31 18.55 22.53
C LEU A 461 -11.74 19.90 23.00
N PHE A 462 -12.56 20.95 22.97
CA PHE A 462 -12.16 22.31 23.29
C PHE A 462 -11.88 22.48 24.78
N GLU A 463 -12.77 21.96 25.63
CA GLU A 463 -12.59 21.90 27.08
C GLU A 463 -11.28 21.18 27.45
N LYS A 464 -10.92 20.12 26.71
CA LYS A 464 -9.69 19.34 26.92
C LYS A 464 -8.42 19.93 26.29
N ILE A 465 -8.55 20.84 25.32
CA ILE A 465 -7.42 21.57 24.73
C ILE A 465 -7.02 22.79 25.60
N GLY A 466 -7.89 23.21 26.51
CA GLY A 466 -7.68 24.36 27.39
C GLY A 466 -6.41 24.28 28.25
N LYS A 467 -5.53 25.28 28.04
CA LYS A 467 -4.39 25.78 28.85
C LYS A 467 -2.95 25.48 28.42
N ASP A 468 -2.68 24.57 27.48
CA ASP A 468 -1.29 24.32 27.07
C ASP A 468 -0.93 25.03 25.74
N ASN A 469 -0.24 26.17 25.86
CA ASN A 469 0.24 27.05 24.77
C ASN A 469 1.40 26.43 23.96
N PHE A 470 1.21 25.40 23.14
CA PHE A 470 2.33 24.92 22.29
C PHE A 470 1.89 24.33 20.94
N LEU A 471 1.46 25.21 20.02
CA LEU A 471 1.42 24.89 18.59
C LEU A 471 2.57 25.60 17.87
N ASP A 472 3.31 24.89 17.01
CA ASP A 472 4.30 25.54 16.14
C ASP A 472 3.61 26.38 15.06
N ARG A 473 4.30 27.42 14.56
CA ARG A 473 3.72 28.38 13.59
C ARG A 473 3.19 27.72 12.31
N ALA A 474 3.79 26.63 11.86
CA ALA A 474 3.36 25.90 10.67
C ALA A 474 2.01 25.20 10.91
N SER A 475 1.88 24.59 12.09
CA SER A 475 0.65 23.92 12.54
C SER A 475 -0.51 24.90 12.70
N ILE A 476 -0.22 26.11 13.22
CA ILE A 476 -1.20 27.19 13.33
C ILE A 476 -1.66 27.69 11.95
N SER A 477 -0.73 27.95 11.03
CA SER A 477 -1.05 28.45 9.69
C SER A 477 -1.93 27.47 8.89
N GLU A 478 -1.64 26.17 8.98
CA GLU A 478 -2.43 25.13 8.32
C GLU A 478 -3.83 25.00 8.95
N THR A 479 -3.94 25.07 10.28
CA THR A 479 -5.24 25.06 10.98
C THR A 479 -6.08 26.28 10.59
N LEU A 480 -5.49 27.48 10.57
CA LEU A 480 -6.15 28.70 10.10
C LEU A 480 -6.66 28.56 8.66
N ARG A 481 -5.91 27.88 7.79
CA ARG A 481 -6.34 27.64 6.41
C ARG A 481 -7.58 26.75 6.33
N GLU A 482 -7.63 25.67 7.10
CA GLU A 482 -8.81 24.78 7.13
C GLU A 482 -10.01 25.50 7.77
N VAL A 483 -9.80 26.27 8.83
CA VAL A 483 -10.87 27.09 9.46
C VAL A 483 -11.44 28.12 8.47
N ARG A 484 -10.60 28.81 7.70
CA ARG A 484 -11.06 29.75 6.65
C ARG A 484 -11.85 29.07 5.53
N LYS A 485 -11.61 27.79 5.24
CA LYS A 485 -12.47 27.05 4.29
C LYS A 485 -13.86 26.84 4.89
N ILE A 486 -13.95 26.51 6.18
CA ILE A 486 -15.23 26.40 6.88
C ILE A 486 -15.99 27.73 6.80
N GLU A 487 -15.33 28.86 7.08
CA GLU A 487 -15.93 30.19 6.94
C GLU A 487 -16.47 30.44 5.53
N GLN A 488 -15.68 30.14 4.50
CA GLN A 488 -16.10 30.30 3.11
C GLN A 488 -17.28 29.41 2.75
N LEU A 489 -17.31 28.17 3.26
CA LEU A 489 -18.41 27.24 3.02
C LEU A 489 -19.71 27.69 3.68
N LEU A 490 -19.64 28.10 4.95
CA LEU A 490 -20.77 28.67 5.68
C LEU A 490 -21.24 29.98 5.05
N PHE A 491 -20.33 30.83 4.59
CA PHE A 491 -20.65 32.06 3.86
C PHE A 491 -21.35 31.76 2.53
N ASN A 492 -20.94 30.71 1.81
CA ASN A 492 -21.57 30.30 0.55
C ASN A 492 -22.98 29.71 0.75
N TRP A 493 -23.32 29.22 1.96
CA TRP A 493 -24.70 28.85 2.30
C TRP A 493 -25.64 30.06 2.41
N ASN A 494 -25.10 31.28 2.54
CA ASN A 494 -25.86 32.50 2.77
C ASN A 494 -26.71 32.94 1.56
N ILE A 495 -26.67 32.20 0.45
CA ILE A 495 -27.25 32.66 -0.81
C ILE A 495 -28.64 32.05 -1.11
N GLN A 496 -29.01 30.85 -0.65
CA GLN A 496 -30.31 30.22 -1.01
C GLN A 496 -30.75 29.07 -0.06
N ILE A 497 -31.25 29.35 1.14
CA ILE A 497 -31.91 28.33 1.99
C ILE A 497 -33.24 28.86 2.51
N GLU A 498 -34.33 28.41 1.90
CA GLU A 498 -35.70 28.74 2.33
C GLU A 498 -36.23 27.79 3.43
N ASP A 499 -35.55 26.67 3.67
CA ASP A 499 -35.95 25.65 4.65
C ASP A 499 -35.57 26.02 6.10
N GLU A 500 -36.55 26.01 7.01
CA GLU A 500 -36.40 26.42 8.41
C GLU A 500 -35.45 25.51 9.22
N GLN A 501 -35.41 24.21 8.96
CA GLN A 501 -34.53 23.27 9.67
C GLN A 501 -33.07 23.47 9.25
N LEU A 502 -32.82 23.69 7.96
CA LEU A 502 -31.49 24.05 7.47
C LEU A 502 -31.04 25.43 7.98
N GLN A 503 -31.96 26.39 8.12
CA GLN A 503 -31.65 27.67 8.74
C GLN A 503 -31.28 27.53 10.23
N ASN A 504 -31.93 26.63 10.97
CA ASN A 504 -31.59 26.37 12.37
C ASN A 504 -30.26 25.62 12.53
N CYS A 505 -29.97 24.65 11.65
CA CYS A 505 -28.66 24.00 11.58
C CYS A 505 -27.56 25.02 11.28
N ARG A 506 -27.79 25.90 10.31
CA ARG A 506 -26.89 26.98 9.94
C ARG A 506 -26.65 27.92 11.12
N LYS A 507 -27.69 28.42 11.77
CA LYS A 507 -27.56 29.30 12.95
C LYS A 507 -26.76 28.64 14.06
N SER A 508 -26.95 27.33 14.28
CA SER A 508 -26.19 26.56 15.27
C SER A 508 -24.70 26.48 14.89
N LEU A 509 -24.40 26.19 13.62
CA LEU A 509 -23.03 26.16 13.09
C LEU A 509 -22.35 27.54 13.13
N GLU A 510 -23.05 28.60 12.72
CA GLU A 510 -22.55 29.97 12.76
C GLU A 510 -22.32 30.45 14.18
N ASN A 511 -23.27 30.20 15.09
CA ASN A 511 -23.12 30.57 16.49
C ASN A 511 -21.90 29.88 17.11
N TYR A 512 -21.76 28.57 16.88
CA TYR A 512 -20.60 27.81 17.34
C TYR A 512 -19.29 28.27 16.69
N PHE A 513 -19.29 28.54 15.39
CA PHE A 513 -18.11 29.07 14.70
C PHE A 513 -17.66 30.39 15.33
N ASN A 514 -18.62 31.29 15.56
CA ASN A 514 -18.35 32.62 16.11
C ASN A 514 -17.96 32.60 17.59
N THR A 515 -18.51 31.69 18.38
CA THR A 515 -18.28 31.65 19.84
C THR A 515 -17.12 30.75 20.24
N CYS A 516 -16.93 29.62 19.57
CA CYS A 516 -15.89 28.65 19.93
C CYS A 516 -14.66 28.79 19.03
N VAL A 517 -14.85 28.79 17.70
CA VAL A 517 -13.73 28.74 16.76
C VAL A 517 -13.02 30.08 16.67
N LEU A 518 -13.76 31.19 16.51
CA LEU A 518 -13.14 32.52 16.46
C LEU A 518 -12.46 32.91 17.77
N ASP A 519 -13.04 32.57 18.92
CA ASP A 519 -12.40 32.88 20.22
C ASP A 519 -11.16 32.01 20.46
N TYR A 520 -11.13 30.78 19.95
CA TYR A 520 -9.90 29.98 19.88
C TYR A 520 -8.85 30.60 18.98
N LEU A 521 -9.24 31.06 17.79
CA LEU A 521 -8.32 31.70 16.86
C LEU A 521 -7.74 32.98 17.46
N LYS A 522 -8.56 33.80 18.12
CA LYS A 522 -8.08 34.98 18.87
C LYS A 522 -7.13 34.58 19.99
N THR A 523 -7.38 33.46 20.67
CA THR A 523 -6.49 32.93 21.71
C THR A 523 -5.16 32.48 21.11
N ILE A 524 -5.18 31.79 19.97
CA ILE A 524 -3.97 31.41 19.23
C ILE A 524 -3.22 32.65 18.74
N GLU A 525 -3.90 33.61 18.10
CA GLU A 525 -3.31 34.85 17.61
C GLU A 525 -2.69 35.67 18.74
N LYS A 526 -3.29 35.68 19.93
CA LYS A 526 -2.74 36.33 21.12
C LYS A 526 -1.54 35.58 21.72
N SER A 527 -1.42 34.28 21.46
CA SER A 527 -0.32 33.43 21.93
C SER A 527 0.90 33.43 20.99
N ILE A 528 0.71 33.79 19.71
CA ILE A 528 1.78 34.03 18.72
C ILE A 528 2.46 35.36 18.99
#